data_AF-A0A7X6PUL5-F1
#
_entry.id   AF-A0A7X6PUL5-F1
#
_cell.length_a   1.000
_cell.length_b   1.000
_cell.length_c   1.000
_cell.angle_alpha   90.00
_cell.angle_beta   90.00
_cell.angle_gamma   90.00
#
_symmetry.space_group_name_H-M   'P 1'
#
loop_
_entity.id
_entity.type
_entity.pdbx_description
1 polymer ?
#
loop_
_entity_poly.entity_id
_entity_poly.type
_entity_poly.pdbx_seq_one_letter_code
_entity_poly.pdbx_strand_id
1 'polypeptide(L)'
;MKKALMFLGTGSNVGKSITAAAFCRILKRRGYSVAPFKAQNMSNNSYVTVEGGEIGRAQVVQAEAAGLLPSVHMNPVLLKPSTEMGAQIVLQGKVFSQMSAAKYHEYKPLLRKSVMESY
;
A
#
# COMPACT_ATOMS: atom_id res chain seq x y z
N MET A 1 2.81 -21.51 6.68
CA MET A 1 2.35 -20.61 5.60
C MET A 1 1.49 -19.50 6.18
N LYS A 2 1.71 -18.24 5.78
CA LYS A 2 0.80 -17.13 6.13
C LYS A 2 -0.53 -17.32 5.38
N LYS A 3 -1.66 -17.18 6.07
CA LYS A 3 -2.99 -17.17 5.43
C LYS A 3 -3.25 -15.78 4.86
N ALA A 4 -3.74 -15.70 3.62
CA ALA A 4 -4.04 -14.43 2.95
C ALA A 4 -5.54 -14.31 2.69
N LEU A 5 -6.08 -13.12 2.97
CA LEU A 5 -7.45 -12.74 2.61
C LEU A 5 -7.39 -11.53 1.70
N MET A 6 -7.90 -11.66 0.47
CA MET A 6 -7.86 -10.60 -0.53
C MET A 6 -9.22 -9.90 -0.63
N PHE A 7 -9.21 -8.57 -0.60
CA PHE A 7 -10.40 -7.75 -0.81
C PHE A 7 -10.38 -7.16 -2.23
N LEU A 8 -11.33 -7.59 -3.05
CA LEU A 8 -11.51 -7.19 -4.45
C LEU A 8 -12.79 -6.35 -4.62
N GLY A 9 -12.91 -5.67 -5.75
CA GLY A 9 -14.12 -4.90 -6.07
C GLY A 9 -14.12 -4.48 -7.54
N THR A 10 -15.31 -4.18 -8.07
CA THR A 10 -15.57 -3.96 -9.50
C THR A 10 -15.23 -2.56 -10.00
N GLY A 11 -14.84 -1.64 -9.11
CA GLY A 11 -14.47 -0.28 -9.46
C GLY A 11 -13.62 0.40 -8.39
N SER A 12 -13.22 1.63 -8.67
CA SER A 12 -12.63 2.53 -7.67
C SER A 12 -13.69 2.99 -6.67
N ASN A 13 -13.29 3.34 -5.45
CA ASN A 13 -14.16 3.88 -4.39
C ASN A 13 -15.34 2.99 -3.90
N VAL A 14 -15.45 1.74 -4.34
CA VAL A 14 -16.47 0.77 -3.86
C VAL A 14 -16.25 0.25 -2.41
N GLY A 15 -15.43 0.92 -1.60
CA GLY A 15 -15.23 0.56 -0.19
C GLY A 15 -14.13 -0.47 0.11
N LYS A 16 -13.33 -0.93 -0.86
CA LYS A 16 -12.26 -1.94 -0.63
C LYS A 16 -11.33 -1.60 0.54
N SER A 17 -10.86 -0.35 0.62
CA SER A 17 -9.91 0.07 1.66
C SER A 17 -10.54 0.06 3.06
N ILE A 18 -11.80 0.49 3.18
CA ILE A 18 -12.51 0.50 4.47
C ILE A 18 -12.87 -0.92 4.91
N THR A 19 -13.24 -1.80 3.97
CA THR A 19 -13.47 -3.22 4.26
C THR A 19 -12.20 -3.90 4.77
N ALA A 20 -11.05 -3.65 4.12
CA ALA A 20 -9.77 -4.19 4.61
C ALA A 20 -9.42 -3.68 6.02
N ALA A 21 -9.66 -2.39 6.31
CA ALA A 21 -9.45 -1.84 7.66
C ALA A 21 -10.40 -2.47 8.70
N ALA A 22 -11.69 -2.63 8.36
CA ALA A 22 -12.68 -3.28 9.21
C ALA A 22 -12.25 -4.72 9.57
N PHE A 23 -11.82 -5.50 8.58
CA PHE A 23 -11.35 -6.87 8.82
C PHE A 23 -10.05 -6.90 9.63
N CYS A 24 -9.11 -5.97 9.43
CA CYS A 24 -7.95 -5.84 10.31
C CYS A 24 -8.38 -5.66 11.77
N ARG A 25 -9.35 -4.77 12.03
CA ARG A 25 -9.87 -4.54 13.39
C ARG A 25 -10.60 -5.74 13.97
N ILE A 26 -11.45 -6.40 13.18
CA ILE A 26 -12.22 -7.58 13.61
C ILE A 26 -11.28 -8.72 13.96
N LEU A 27 -10.32 -9.03 13.08
CA LEU A 27 -9.35 -10.10 13.30
C LEU A 27 -8.47 -9.82 14.52
N LYS A 28 -7.99 -8.58 14.68
CA LYS A 28 -7.24 -8.16 15.88
C LYS A 28 -8.07 -8.31 17.16
N ARG A 29 -9.36 -7.94 17.17
CA ARG A 29 -10.27 -8.12 18.33
C ARG A 29 -10.49 -9.59 18.67
N ARG A 30 -10.45 -10.47 17.67
CA ARG A 30 -10.57 -11.93 17.86
C ARG A 30 -9.25 -12.61 18.25
N GLY A 31 -8.19 -11.84 18.52
CA GLY A 31 -6.90 -12.37 18.97
C GLY A 31 -5.98 -12.85 17.84
N TYR A 32 -6.32 -12.61 16.56
CA TYR A 32 -5.43 -12.97 15.45
C TYR A 32 -4.33 -11.93 15.22
N SER A 33 -3.14 -12.41 14.88
CA SER A 33 -2.09 -11.59 14.27
C SER A 33 -2.44 -11.30 12.82
N VAL A 34 -2.70 -10.04 12.50
CA VAL A 34 -3.09 -9.57 11.16
C VAL A 34 -2.26 -8.36 10.79
N ALA A 35 -1.89 -8.25 9.52
CA ALA A 35 -1.24 -7.08 8.95
C ALA A 35 -1.88 -6.75 7.59
N PRO A 36 -2.09 -5.47 7.26
CA PRO A 36 -2.56 -5.10 5.94
C PRO A 36 -1.43 -5.14 4.92
N PHE A 37 -1.79 -5.42 3.67
CA PHE A 37 -0.85 -5.36 2.56
C PHE A 37 -1.54 -4.88 1.30
N LYS A 38 -1.02 -3.79 0.73
CA LYS A 38 -1.42 -3.29 -0.59
C LYS A 38 -0.17 -3.03 -1.41
N ALA A 39 0.20 -4.02 -2.23
CA ALA A 39 1.40 -4.00 -3.06
C ALA A 39 1.61 -2.67 -3.81
N GLN A 40 0.54 -2.14 -4.40
CA GLN A 40 0.55 -0.86 -5.11
C GLN A 40 -0.65 0.00 -4.68
N ASN A 41 -0.37 1.23 -4.27
CA ASN A 41 -1.39 2.27 -4.07
C ASN A 41 -1.10 3.47 -4.97
N MET A 42 -2.14 4.25 -5.29
CA MET A 42 -2.02 5.50 -6.02
C MET A 42 -2.76 6.58 -5.25
N SER A 43 -2.03 7.54 -4.68
CA SER A 43 -2.56 8.58 -3.81
C SER A 43 -1.51 9.66 -3.56
N ASN A 44 -1.90 10.93 -3.67
CA ASN A 44 -1.08 12.06 -3.17
C ASN A 44 -1.23 12.27 -1.65
N ASN A 45 -2.25 11.67 -1.04
CA ASN A 45 -2.42 11.69 0.40
C ASN A 45 -1.57 10.60 1.05
N SER A 46 -0.37 10.97 1.48
CA SER A 46 0.63 10.11 2.12
C SER A 46 0.85 10.44 3.60
N TYR A 47 1.61 9.59 4.27
CA TYR A 47 2.04 9.69 5.66
C TYR A 47 3.50 9.25 5.74
N VAL A 48 4.28 9.93 6.58
CA VAL A 48 5.67 9.57 6.87
C VAL A 48 5.67 8.63 8.08
N THR A 49 6.12 7.40 7.88
CA THR A 49 6.26 6.39 8.94
C THR A 49 7.28 6.83 9.99
N VAL A 50 7.30 6.14 11.13
CA VAL A 50 8.31 6.38 12.17
C VAL A 50 9.75 6.12 11.68
N GLU A 51 9.90 5.35 10.60
CA GLU A 51 11.16 5.04 9.92
C GLU A 51 11.55 6.13 8.89
N GLY A 52 10.73 7.17 8.73
CA GLY A 52 10.94 8.26 7.77
C GLY A 52 10.51 7.96 6.33
N GLY A 53 9.87 6.81 6.08
CA GLY A 53 9.42 6.41 4.75
C GLY A 53 7.97 6.80 4.46
N GLU A 54 7.63 7.02 3.19
CA GLU A 54 6.27 7.41 2.78
C GLU A 54 5.36 6.22 2.45
N ILE A 55 4.12 6.26 2.96
CA ILE A 55 3.03 5.32 2.59
C ILE A 55 1.71 6.05 2.39
N GLY A 56 0.75 5.42 1.67
CA GLY A 56 -0.59 5.98 1.53
C GLY A 56 -1.39 5.98 2.84
N ARG A 57 -2.17 7.03 3.11
CA ARG A 57 -3.03 7.15 4.31
C ARG A 57 -4.00 5.98 4.50
N ALA A 58 -4.49 5.39 3.41
CA ALA A 58 -5.36 4.22 3.51
C ALA A 58 -4.67 3.03 4.21
N GLN A 59 -3.36 2.84 4.01
CA GLN A 59 -2.60 1.77 4.66
C GLN A 59 -2.27 2.12 6.11
N VAL A 60 -2.08 3.40 6.44
CA VAL A 60 -1.97 3.87 7.83
C VAL A 60 -3.19 3.46 8.64
N VAL A 61 -4.39 3.82 8.17
CA VAL A 61 -5.65 3.48 8.86
C VAL A 61 -5.81 1.96 9.00
N GLN A 62 -5.41 1.20 7.98
CA GLN A 62 -5.44 -0.27 8.05
C GLN A 62 -4.44 -0.82 9.07
N ALA A 63 -3.25 -0.23 9.20
CA ALA A 63 -2.23 -0.61 10.18
C ALA A 63 -2.71 -0.34 11.60
N GLU A 64 -3.26 0.86 11.84
CA GLU A 64 -3.85 1.25 13.11
C GLU A 64 -5.03 0.33 13.49
N ALA A 65 -5.87 -0.03 12.52
CA ALA A 65 -6.95 -0.99 12.72
C ALA A 65 -6.44 -2.38 13.11
N ALA A 66 -5.29 -2.81 12.58
CA ALA A 66 -4.59 -4.03 12.98
C ALA A 66 -3.87 -3.90 14.34
N GLY A 67 -3.78 -2.68 14.91
CA GLY A 67 -3.01 -2.40 16.12
C GLY A 67 -1.50 -2.47 15.89
N LEU A 68 -1.04 -2.07 14.71
CA LEU A 68 0.36 -2.05 14.29
C LEU A 68 0.78 -0.62 13.97
N LEU A 69 2.09 -0.34 14.12
CA LEU A 69 2.66 0.88 13.57
C LEU A 69 2.64 0.82 12.03
N PRO A 70 2.37 1.94 11.35
CA PRO A 70 2.43 1.97 9.90
C PRO A 70 3.86 1.74 9.39
N SER A 71 4.02 0.81 8.44
CA SER A 71 5.31 0.42 7.85
C SER A 71 5.28 0.54 6.34
N VAL A 72 6.44 0.85 5.73
CA VAL A 72 6.62 0.93 4.28
C VAL A 72 6.29 -0.38 3.56
N HIS A 73 6.44 -1.51 4.25
CA HIS A 73 6.14 -2.83 3.69
C HIS A 73 4.64 -3.09 3.52
N MET A 74 3.77 -2.33 4.19
CA MET A 74 2.31 -2.41 4.00
C MET A 74 1.87 -1.75 2.68
N ASN A 75 2.69 -0.85 2.13
CA ASN A 75 2.49 -0.20 0.84
C ASN A 75 3.84 -0.01 0.09
N PRO A 76 4.44 -1.09 -0.45
CA PRO A 76 5.80 -1.03 -0.97
C PRO A 76 5.92 -0.20 -2.26
N VAL A 77 4.85 -0.05 -3.04
CA VAL A 77 4.81 0.86 -4.20
C VAL A 77 3.70 1.89 -3.99
N LEU A 78 4.07 3.16 -3.84
CA LEU A 78 3.14 4.28 -3.79
C LEU A 78 3.35 5.18 -5.01
N LEU A 79 2.31 5.32 -5.82
CA LEU A 79 2.28 6.23 -6.97
C LEU A 79 1.66 7.56 -6.52
N LYS A 80 2.38 8.66 -6.72
CA LYS A 80 1.93 10.02 -6.43
C LYS A 80 1.76 10.78 -7.75
N PRO A 81 0.53 10.89 -8.29
CA PRO A 81 0.28 11.62 -9.53
C PRO A 81 0.77 13.06 -9.45
N SER A 82 1.60 13.49 -10.39
CA SER A 82 2.19 14.84 -10.40
C SER A 82 1.76 15.71 -11.59
N THR A 83 1.34 15.09 -12.70
CA THR A 83 0.85 15.74 -13.94
C THR A 83 -0.14 14.80 -14.65
N GLU A 84 -0.75 15.21 -15.77
CA GLU A 84 -1.66 14.34 -16.53
C GLU A 84 -1.01 13.05 -17.05
N MET A 85 0.29 13.07 -17.33
CA MET A 85 0.97 11.96 -18.02
C MET A 85 1.86 11.10 -17.11
N GLY A 86 2.05 11.45 -15.83
CA GLY A 86 3.01 10.75 -14.99
C GLY A 86 2.78 10.81 -13.48
N ALA A 87 3.55 9.97 -12.78
CA ALA A 87 3.55 9.88 -11.33
C ALA A 87 4.97 9.80 -10.80
N GLN A 88 5.18 10.39 -9.62
CA GLN A 88 6.32 10.06 -8.78
C GLN A 88 6.09 8.66 -8.18
N ILE A 89 7.12 7.83 -8.28
CA ILE A 89 7.14 6.47 -7.77
C ILE A 89 7.91 6.49 -6.45
N VAL A 90 7.23 6.13 -5.37
CA VAL A 90 7.83 5.87 -4.06
C VAL A 90 7.94 4.36 -3.90
N LEU A 91 9.16 3.85 -3.72
CA LEU A 91 9.47 2.44 -3.53
C LEU A 91 9.99 2.22 -2.11
N GLN A 92 9.32 1.36 -1.34
CA GLN A 92 9.64 1.06 0.06
C GLN A 92 9.88 2.34 0.89
N GLY A 93 8.99 3.31 0.70
CA GLY A 93 9.00 4.58 1.43
C GLY A 93 9.96 5.65 0.92
N LYS A 94 10.75 5.40 -0.12
CA LYS A 94 11.68 6.38 -0.69
C LYS A 94 11.30 6.76 -2.11
N VAL A 95 11.46 8.03 -2.46
CA VAL A 95 11.30 8.49 -3.85
C VAL A 95 12.32 7.73 -4.72
N PHE A 96 11.81 7.00 -5.70
CA PHE A 96 12.60 6.17 -6.60
C PHE A 96 12.81 6.85 -7.96
N SER A 97 11.71 7.32 -8.57
CA SER A 97 11.77 7.99 -9.87
C SER A 97 10.47 8.72 -10.19
N GLN A 98 10.44 9.46 -11.29
CA GLN A 98 9.22 9.98 -11.90
C GLN A 98 9.08 9.35 -13.29
N MET A 99 7.91 8.79 -13.59
CA MET A 99 7.67 8.02 -14.81
C MET A 99 6.31 8.33 -15.40
N SER A 100 6.20 8.22 -16.73
CA SER A 100 4.91 8.20 -17.40
C SER A 100 4.17 6.89 -17.13
N ALA A 101 2.85 6.86 -17.36
CA ALA A 101 2.06 5.65 -17.19
C ALA A 101 2.57 4.47 -18.06
N ALA A 102 2.96 4.73 -19.31
CA ALA A 102 3.52 3.72 -20.21
C ALA A 102 4.84 3.15 -19.69
N LYS A 103 5.78 4.03 -19.32
CA LYS A 103 7.07 3.62 -18.74
C LYS A 103 6.90 2.86 -17.43
N TYR A 104 5.95 3.27 -16.59
CA TYR A 104 5.64 2.56 -15.35
C TYR A 104 5.14 1.13 -15.61
N HIS A 105 4.32 0.94 -16.65
CA HIS A 105 3.81 -0.37 -17.03
C HIS A 105 4.95 -1.33 -17.43
N GLU A 106 5.90 -0.85 -18.23
CA GLU A 106 7.11 -1.60 -18.61
C GLU A 106 8.00 -1.93 -17.41
N TYR A 107 8.07 -1.02 -16.43
CA TYR A 107 8.94 -1.17 -15.25
C TYR A 107 8.34 -2.09 -14.16
N LYS A 108 7.03 -2.33 -14.19
CA LYS A 108 6.29 -3.08 -13.17
C LYS A 108 6.87 -4.47 -12.85
N PRO A 109 7.39 -5.27 -13.80
CA PRO A 109 8.03 -6.55 -13.51
C PRO A 109 9.26 -6.42 -12.60
N LEU A 110 10.04 -5.35 -12.73
CA LEU A 110 11.23 -5.10 -11.89
C LEU A 110 10.83 -4.76 -10.45
N LEU A 111 9.73 -4.04 -10.27
CA LEU A 111 9.19 -3.70 -8.94
C LEU A 111 8.67 -4.93 -8.19
N ARG A 112 8.39 -6.04 -8.89
CA ARG A 112 7.91 -7.28 -8.28
C ARG A 112 8.86 -7.78 -7.19
N LYS A 113 10.18 -7.63 -7.38
CA LYS A 113 11.18 -8.07 -6.39
C LYS A 113 10.95 -7.37 -5.04
N SER A 114 10.86 -6.04 -5.03
CA SER A 114 10.63 -5.24 -3.82
C SER A 114 9.26 -5.48 -3.18
N VAL A 115 8.24 -5.79 -3.99
CA VAL A 115 6.91 -6.19 -3.49
C VAL A 115 7.00 -7.53 -2.76
N MET A 116 7.72 -8.50 -3.32
CA MET A 116 7.90 -9.82 -2.70
C MET A 116 8.79 -9.77 -1.46
N GLU A 117 9.81 -8.92 -1.45
CA GLU A 117 10.64 -8.67 -0.24
C GLU A 117 9.82 -8.10 0.92
N SER A 118 8.73 -7.39 0.62
CA SER A 118 7.88 -6.76 1.65
C SER A 118 6.76 -7.66 2.17
N TYR A 119 6.50 -8.81 1.53
CA TYR A 119 5.35 -9.69 1.81
C TYR A 119 5.73 -10.89 2.69
#